data_AF-A0A7K3Y933-F1
#
_entry.id   AF-A0A7K3Y933-F1
#
_cell.length_a   1.000
_cell.length_b   1.000
_cell.length_c   1.000
_cell.angle_alpha   90.00
_cell.angle_beta   90.00
_cell.angle_gamma   90.00
#
_symmetry.space_group_name_H-M   'P 1'
#
loop_
_entity.id
_entity.type
_entity.pdbx_description
1 polymer ?
#
loop_
_entity_poly.entity_id
_entity_poly.type
_entity_poly.pdbx_seq_one_letter_code
_entity_poly.pdbx_strand_id
1 'polypeptide(L)'
;FGETLDGTKLTRESVTDLVRDTLIRSHDAVHLSIKDDLDFVVRSTGVVAAMDSPDQVGDFVIALANGCLAAGVPPRKMTPPMSIDNLPPKLRQFSFADKVVFVGAVAGVVPPVGSTGVEMVANEMEGELAMAGVKEGAKWTPVDFRNPCISIDFGTTLAGRITSDVARDDPNPFARTIGNFCGIAGAIPDAIVQGTGLVKGEKGTALDLFGDHSIQSPFGGRKRSAVDEYVERCHEHVDIRIVPSDRARFGRVPVCADVAAESGIALIGCDCGVNGSDTPFLGEIGREIYEKHGMGMLTEVIDRVCAKMALRLIGVATENGMVPPNSSIGFTGRAAISGRKPEYILAGVTDRNLYDNPNDHLVFVDDGLARGAALMGRCMNSLGKPKAPLGGVRGGGCIMSRRIKIGK
;
A
#
# COMPACT_ATOMS: atom_id res chain seq x y z
N PHE A 1 15.51 9.45 -15.32
CA PHE A 1 14.29 9.07 -16.07
C PHE A 1 13.01 9.28 -15.24
N GLY A 2 13.08 9.83 -14.02
CA GLY A 2 11.92 10.24 -13.23
C GLY A 2 12.34 11.08 -12.03
N GLU A 3 11.38 11.45 -11.18
CA GLU A 3 11.61 12.13 -9.91
C GLU A 3 10.62 11.64 -8.85
N THR A 4 11.01 11.73 -7.58
CA THR A 4 10.12 11.53 -6.44
C THR A 4 9.17 12.72 -6.28
N LEU A 5 8.13 12.59 -5.44
CA LEU A 5 7.15 13.66 -5.20
C LEU A 5 7.74 14.98 -4.66
N ASP A 6 8.90 14.92 -4.00
CA ASP A 6 9.68 16.06 -3.48
C ASP A 6 10.73 16.57 -4.49
N GLY A 7 10.68 16.11 -5.75
CA GLY A 7 11.55 16.57 -6.84
C GLY A 7 12.96 15.97 -6.84
N THR A 8 13.24 14.96 -6.00
CA THR A 8 14.54 14.28 -6.04
C THR A 8 14.65 13.45 -7.33
N LYS A 9 15.61 13.82 -8.19
CA LYS A 9 15.83 13.20 -9.49
C LYS A 9 16.32 11.75 -9.33
N LEU A 10 15.71 10.83 -10.09
CA LEU A 10 16.09 9.44 -10.16
C LEU A 10 16.93 9.18 -11.42
N THR A 11 18.16 8.71 -11.20
CA THR A 11 19.05 8.21 -12.27
C THR A 11 19.16 6.70 -12.21
N ARG A 12 19.67 6.09 -13.29
CA ARG A 12 19.87 4.64 -13.34
C ARG A 12 20.90 4.22 -12.31
N GLU A 13 21.96 5.02 -12.16
CA GLU A 13 23.03 4.84 -11.20
C GLU A 13 22.49 4.94 -9.77
N SER A 14 21.72 5.98 -9.44
CA SER A 14 21.22 6.18 -8.08
C SER A 14 20.31 5.04 -7.62
N VAL A 15 19.44 4.55 -8.51
CA VAL A 15 18.56 3.40 -8.20
C VAL A 15 19.36 2.10 -8.11
N THR A 16 20.34 1.90 -9.00
CA THR A 16 21.24 0.73 -8.98
C THR A 16 22.01 0.65 -7.67
N ASP A 17 22.65 1.76 -7.26
CA ASP A 17 23.41 1.86 -6.03
C ASP A 17 22.52 1.68 -4.79
N LEU A 18 21.34 2.30 -4.77
CA LEU A 18 20.37 2.15 -3.69
C LEU A 18 19.99 0.68 -3.48
N VAL A 19 19.62 -0.02 -4.55
CA VAL A 19 19.24 -1.44 -4.48
C VAL A 19 20.42 -2.31 -4.06
N ARG A 20 21.60 -2.09 -4.66
CA ARG A 20 22.82 -2.83 -4.33
C ARG A 20 23.14 -2.72 -2.83
N ASP A 21 23.23 -1.48 -2.36
CA ASP A 21 23.69 -1.20 -1.01
C ASP A 21 22.64 -1.59 0.03
N THR A 22 21.35 -1.55 -0.33
CA THR A 22 20.27 -2.06 0.53
C THR A 22 20.40 -3.57 0.68
N LEU A 23 20.56 -4.31 -0.42
CA LEU A 23 20.72 -5.77 -0.36
C LEU A 23 21.95 -6.17 0.47
N ILE A 24 23.11 -5.56 0.21
CA ILE A 24 24.35 -5.85 0.96
C ILE A 24 24.16 -5.54 2.44
N ARG A 25 23.75 -4.32 2.79
CA ARG A 25 23.59 -3.91 4.20
C ARG A 25 22.55 -4.73 4.94
N SER A 26 21.41 -5.04 4.31
CA SER A 26 20.36 -5.84 4.94
C SER A 26 20.82 -7.26 5.25
N HIS A 27 21.61 -7.89 4.37
CA HIS A 27 22.14 -9.24 4.61
C HIS A 27 23.29 -9.23 5.63
N ASP A 28 24.20 -8.27 5.53
CA ASP A 28 25.33 -8.11 6.46
C ASP A 28 24.85 -7.88 7.90
N ALA A 29 23.79 -7.08 8.07
CA ALA A 29 23.21 -6.76 9.39
C ALA A 29 22.66 -7.99 10.13
N VAL A 30 22.32 -9.06 9.42
CA VAL A 30 21.83 -10.32 10.00
C VAL A 30 22.77 -11.50 9.75
N HIS A 31 24.01 -11.23 9.33
CA HIS A 31 25.05 -12.22 9.05
C HIS A 31 24.64 -13.31 8.05
N LEU A 32 23.90 -12.93 7.00
CA LEU A 32 23.50 -13.83 5.90
C LEU A 32 24.27 -13.52 4.61
N SER A 33 24.47 -14.54 3.78
CA SER A 33 25.08 -14.44 2.45
C SER A 33 24.03 -14.26 1.36
N ILE A 34 24.18 -13.24 0.51
CA ILE A 34 23.34 -13.08 -0.70
C ILE A 34 23.45 -14.31 -1.63
N LYS A 35 24.63 -14.93 -1.68
CA LYS A 35 24.86 -16.06 -2.58
C LYS A 35 24.21 -17.34 -2.06
N ASP A 36 24.24 -17.55 -0.76
CA ASP A 36 23.90 -18.85 -0.16
C ASP A 36 22.54 -18.84 0.55
N ASP A 37 22.13 -17.72 1.14
CA ASP A 37 20.94 -17.64 2.00
C ASP A 37 19.72 -17.01 1.30
N LEU A 38 19.94 -16.06 0.39
CA LEU A 38 18.86 -15.44 -0.39
C LEU A 38 18.25 -16.47 -1.34
N ASP A 39 16.95 -16.75 -1.27
CA ASP A 39 16.34 -17.77 -2.14
C ASP A 39 15.80 -17.19 -3.47
N PHE A 40 15.19 -16.01 -3.41
CA PHE A 40 14.61 -15.33 -4.57
C PHE A 40 14.54 -13.82 -4.33
N VAL A 41 14.45 -13.05 -5.41
CA VAL A 41 14.25 -11.60 -5.40
C VAL A 41 13.02 -11.26 -6.22
N VAL A 42 12.15 -10.44 -5.63
CA VAL A 42 11.03 -9.81 -6.32
C VAL A 42 11.38 -8.36 -6.55
N ARG A 43 11.21 -7.89 -7.78
CA ARG A 43 11.43 -6.49 -8.16
C ARG A 43 10.07 -5.85 -8.36
N SER A 44 9.80 -4.79 -7.62
CA SER A 44 8.55 -4.04 -7.73
C SER A 44 8.80 -2.69 -8.38
N THR A 45 7.94 -2.32 -9.33
CA THR A 45 7.88 -0.98 -9.93
C THR A 45 7.03 -0.02 -9.10
N GLY A 46 6.55 -0.39 -7.91
CA GLY A 46 5.66 0.44 -7.11
C GLY A 46 6.20 1.83 -6.69
N VAL A 47 7.50 2.08 -6.78
CA VAL A 47 8.13 3.38 -6.45
C VAL A 47 7.94 4.43 -7.57
N VAL A 48 7.23 4.09 -8.63
CA VAL A 48 7.18 4.82 -9.91
C VAL A 48 6.03 5.84 -9.97
N ALA A 49 5.65 6.41 -8.82
CA ALA A 49 4.49 7.30 -8.67
C ALA A 49 4.46 8.57 -9.54
N ALA A 50 5.51 8.87 -10.31
CA ALA A 50 5.56 10.03 -11.21
C ALA A 50 6.06 9.74 -12.63
N MET A 51 6.31 8.47 -13.01
CA MET A 51 6.72 8.16 -14.39
C MET A 51 5.49 7.88 -15.26
N ASP A 52 5.53 8.40 -16.48
CA ASP A 52 4.37 8.46 -17.37
C ASP A 52 4.55 7.59 -18.62
N SER A 53 5.76 7.09 -18.90
CA SER A 53 6.04 6.36 -20.13
C SER A 53 6.58 4.95 -19.91
N PRO A 54 6.23 3.99 -20.80
CA PRO A 54 6.80 2.65 -20.77
C PRO A 54 8.34 2.61 -20.77
N ASP A 55 8.98 3.55 -21.46
CA ASP A 55 10.44 3.64 -21.51
C ASP A 55 11.03 3.99 -20.14
N GLN A 56 10.40 4.91 -19.39
CA GLN A 56 10.83 5.27 -18.03
C GLN A 56 10.68 4.08 -17.08
N VAL A 57 9.57 3.33 -17.19
CA VAL A 57 9.34 2.10 -16.42
C VAL A 57 10.38 1.04 -16.78
N GLY A 58 10.68 0.86 -18.07
CA GLY A 58 11.70 -0.07 -18.56
C GLY A 58 13.09 0.26 -18.01
N ASP A 59 13.48 1.54 -18.05
CA ASP A 59 14.73 2.02 -17.49
C ASP A 59 14.82 1.77 -15.97
N PHE A 60 13.71 1.97 -15.25
CA PHE A 60 13.65 1.69 -13.82
C PHE A 60 13.80 0.19 -13.54
N VAL A 61 13.09 -0.68 -14.26
CA VAL A 61 13.21 -2.14 -14.14
C VAL A 61 14.63 -2.61 -14.40
N ILE A 62 15.31 -2.04 -15.40
CA ILE A 62 16.72 -2.31 -15.70
C ILE A 62 17.60 -1.86 -14.53
N ALA A 63 17.37 -0.68 -13.97
CA ALA A 63 18.12 -0.18 -12.81
C ALA A 63 17.98 -1.10 -11.59
N LEU A 64 16.75 -1.55 -11.28
CA LEU A 64 16.49 -2.52 -10.21
C LEU A 64 17.24 -3.84 -10.45
N ALA A 65 17.24 -4.34 -11.69
CA ALA A 65 17.94 -5.56 -12.08
C ALA A 65 19.46 -5.41 -11.89
N ASN A 66 20.02 -4.30 -12.35
CA ASN A 66 21.44 -3.99 -12.25
C ASN A 66 21.88 -3.90 -10.79
N GLY A 67 21.07 -3.29 -9.91
CA GLY A 67 21.38 -3.22 -8.49
C GLY A 67 21.46 -4.62 -7.85
N CYS A 68 20.55 -5.52 -8.21
CA CYS A 68 20.60 -6.91 -7.76
C CYS A 68 21.86 -7.63 -8.25
N LEU A 69 22.21 -7.48 -9.54
CA LEU A 69 23.42 -8.08 -10.12
C LEU A 69 24.69 -7.53 -9.45
N ALA A 70 24.74 -6.22 -9.22
CA ALA A 70 25.85 -5.55 -8.56
C ALA A 70 26.01 -5.98 -7.09
N ALA A 71 24.92 -6.40 -6.43
CA ALA A 71 24.96 -7.00 -5.10
C ALA A 71 25.37 -8.50 -5.11
N GLY A 72 25.62 -9.09 -6.29
CA GLY A 72 25.99 -10.49 -6.43
C GLY A 72 24.80 -11.46 -6.45
N VAL A 73 23.56 -10.97 -6.67
CA VAL A 73 22.38 -11.85 -6.80
C VAL A 73 22.49 -12.66 -8.09
N PRO A 74 22.45 -14.00 -8.03
CA PRO A 74 22.46 -14.83 -9.23
C PRO A 74 21.21 -14.58 -10.11
N PRO A 75 21.32 -14.46 -11.45
CA PRO A 75 20.18 -14.22 -12.34
C PRO A 75 19.00 -15.17 -12.15
N ARG A 76 19.29 -16.46 -11.92
CA ARG A 76 18.27 -17.49 -11.66
C ARG A 76 17.36 -17.22 -10.45
N LYS A 77 17.80 -16.40 -9.48
CA LYS A 77 17.00 -16.02 -8.30
C LYS A 77 16.05 -14.86 -8.58
N MET A 78 16.15 -14.21 -9.74
CA MET A 78 15.32 -13.08 -10.15
C MET A 78 14.18 -13.47 -11.10
N THR A 79 14.06 -14.76 -11.41
CA THR A 79 13.02 -15.31 -12.31
C THR A 79 12.19 -16.36 -11.58
N PRO A 80 10.87 -16.44 -11.83
CA PRO A 80 10.06 -17.53 -11.29
C PRO A 80 10.60 -18.91 -11.72
N PRO A 81 10.49 -19.93 -10.86
CA PRO A 81 10.90 -21.29 -11.21
C PRO A 81 9.95 -21.89 -12.25
N MET A 82 10.49 -22.50 -13.30
CA MET A 82 9.68 -23.21 -14.31
C MET A 82 9.15 -24.57 -13.81
N SER A 83 9.83 -25.16 -12.83
CA SER A 83 9.46 -26.43 -12.21
C SER A 83 9.91 -26.48 -10.75
N ILE A 84 9.40 -27.45 -9.99
CA ILE A 84 9.81 -27.69 -8.61
C ILE A 84 11.32 -27.97 -8.48
N ASP A 85 11.97 -28.52 -9.52
CA ASP A 85 13.41 -28.79 -9.53
C ASP A 85 14.26 -27.52 -9.64
N ASN A 86 13.68 -26.43 -10.13
CA ASN A 86 14.34 -25.12 -10.15
C ASN A 86 14.36 -24.44 -8.78
N LEU A 87 13.61 -24.95 -7.80
CA LEU A 87 13.62 -24.42 -6.44
C LEU A 87 14.81 -24.94 -5.62
N PRO A 88 15.31 -24.13 -4.66
CA PRO A 88 16.24 -24.60 -3.64
C PRO A 88 15.71 -25.87 -2.94
N PRO A 89 16.54 -26.92 -2.72
CA PRO A 89 16.09 -28.18 -2.13
C PRO A 89 15.29 -28.01 -0.83
N LYS A 90 15.70 -27.07 0.03
CA LYS A 90 15.03 -26.74 1.30
C LYS A 90 13.58 -26.27 1.14
N LEU A 91 13.22 -25.71 -0.01
CA LEU A 91 11.89 -25.16 -0.29
C LEU A 91 10.95 -26.13 -1.03
N ARG A 92 11.48 -27.16 -1.68
CA ARG A 92 10.69 -28.06 -2.55
C ARG A 92 9.53 -28.72 -1.82
N GLN A 93 9.75 -29.17 -0.58
CA GLN A 93 8.71 -29.78 0.27
C GLN A 93 7.54 -28.85 0.64
N PHE A 94 7.73 -27.53 0.52
CA PHE A 94 6.72 -26.52 0.82
C PHE A 94 6.06 -25.93 -0.43
N SER A 95 6.54 -26.31 -1.60
CA SER A 95 6.02 -25.84 -2.89
C SER A 95 4.95 -26.78 -3.44
N PHE A 96 4.03 -26.18 -4.18
CA PHE A 96 3.01 -26.86 -4.98
C PHE A 96 3.24 -26.66 -6.47
N ALA A 97 4.45 -26.26 -6.89
CA ALA A 97 4.79 -25.98 -8.29
C ALA A 97 4.63 -27.21 -9.22
N ASP A 98 4.55 -28.43 -8.67
CA ASP A 98 4.22 -29.68 -9.37
C ASP A 98 2.72 -29.88 -9.59
N LYS A 99 1.87 -29.06 -8.96
CA LYS A 99 0.40 -29.23 -8.91
C LYS A 99 -0.38 -28.01 -9.38
N VAL A 100 0.22 -26.83 -9.32
CA VAL A 100 -0.42 -25.57 -9.73
C VAL A 100 0.55 -24.72 -10.56
N VAL A 101 0.00 -24.06 -11.57
CA VAL A 101 0.71 -23.03 -12.34
C VAL A 101 0.45 -21.67 -11.69
N PHE A 102 1.46 -20.80 -11.70
CA PHE A 102 1.28 -19.41 -11.30
C PHE A 102 0.55 -18.63 -12.40
N VAL A 103 -0.67 -18.19 -12.10
CA VAL A 103 -1.58 -17.52 -13.05
C VAL A 103 -1.58 -15.99 -12.88
N GLY A 104 -0.53 -15.42 -12.30
CA GLY A 104 -0.46 -14.00 -11.96
C GLY A 104 -1.24 -13.60 -10.69
N ALA A 105 -2.07 -14.48 -10.14
CA ALA A 105 -2.83 -14.17 -8.92
C ALA A 105 -1.95 -14.11 -7.67
N VAL A 106 -1.92 -12.97 -6.99
CA VAL A 106 -1.20 -12.75 -5.73
C VAL A 106 -2.17 -12.80 -4.56
N ALA A 107 -1.82 -13.56 -3.51
CA ALA A 107 -2.64 -13.70 -2.30
C ALA A 107 -4.13 -14.04 -2.55
N GLY A 108 -4.44 -14.77 -3.63
CA GLY A 108 -5.79 -15.19 -3.99
C GLY A 108 -6.62 -14.13 -4.72
N VAL A 109 -5.97 -13.14 -5.35
CA VAL A 109 -6.62 -12.06 -6.11
C VAL A 109 -6.00 -12.02 -7.50
N VAL A 110 -6.83 -11.97 -8.54
CA VAL A 110 -6.39 -11.75 -9.92
C VAL A 110 -6.24 -10.25 -10.14
N PRO A 111 -5.12 -9.77 -10.73
CA PRO A 111 -5.00 -8.37 -11.12
C PRO A 111 -6.04 -8.02 -12.19
N PRO A 112 -6.35 -6.72 -12.40
CA PRO A 112 -7.16 -6.26 -13.51
C PRO A 112 -6.73 -6.85 -14.85
N VAL A 113 -7.69 -7.34 -15.63
CA VAL A 113 -7.47 -7.86 -16.99
C VAL A 113 -7.89 -6.76 -17.96
N GLY A 114 -6.99 -6.30 -18.83
CA GLY A 114 -7.33 -5.27 -19.82
C GLY A 114 -6.20 -4.31 -20.17
N SER A 115 -5.11 -4.30 -19.40
CA SER A 115 -3.92 -3.52 -19.73
C SER A 115 -3.07 -4.29 -20.75
N THR A 116 -3.05 -3.82 -21.99
CA THR A 116 -2.02 -4.13 -22.97
C THR A 116 -0.67 -3.57 -22.51
N GLY A 117 -0.12 -4.08 -21.40
CA GLY A 117 1.13 -3.60 -20.81
C GLY A 117 1.09 -2.20 -20.17
N VAL A 118 -0.09 -1.59 -19.98
CA VAL A 118 -0.25 -0.24 -19.38
C VAL A 118 -1.07 -0.33 -18.09
N GLU A 119 -0.43 -0.23 -16.93
CA GLU A 119 -1.10 -0.22 -15.62
C GLU A 119 -2.17 0.89 -15.53
N MET A 120 -3.31 0.63 -14.89
CA MET A 120 -4.40 1.64 -14.78
C MET A 120 -4.03 2.81 -13.86
N VAL A 121 -3.09 2.54 -12.94
CA VAL A 121 -2.49 3.51 -12.03
C VAL A 121 -1.00 3.17 -11.96
N ALA A 122 -0.12 4.17 -12.01
CA ALA A 122 1.33 3.96 -12.01
C ALA A 122 1.88 3.25 -10.76
N ASN A 123 1.11 3.21 -9.67
CA ASN A 123 1.45 2.46 -8.45
C ASN A 123 0.50 1.27 -8.20
N GLU A 124 -0.06 0.67 -9.24
CA GLU A 124 -0.95 -0.49 -9.13
C GLU A 124 -0.28 -1.69 -8.41
N MET A 125 1.01 -1.91 -8.70
CA MET A 125 1.81 -2.95 -8.03
C MET A 125 2.02 -2.66 -6.54
N GLU A 126 2.14 -1.38 -6.15
CA GLU A 126 2.21 -0.97 -4.74
C GLU A 126 0.92 -1.38 -4.01
N GLY A 127 -0.24 -1.14 -4.62
CA GLY A 127 -1.54 -1.58 -4.08
C GLY A 127 -1.66 -3.10 -3.96
N GLU A 128 -1.13 -3.87 -4.91
CA GLU A 128 -1.08 -5.33 -4.82
C GLU A 128 -0.22 -5.83 -3.66
N LEU A 129 0.97 -5.24 -3.51
CA LEU A 129 1.90 -5.61 -2.44
C LEU A 129 1.35 -5.20 -1.08
N ALA A 130 0.75 -4.02 -0.96
CA ALA A 130 0.08 -3.60 0.27
C ALA A 130 -1.01 -4.58 0.67
N MET A 131 -1.89 -4.98 -0.26
CA MET A 131 -2.92 -6.00 -0.03
C MET A 131 -2.32 -7.33 0.44
N ALA A 132 -1.29 -7.81 -0.27
CA ALA A 132 -0.59 -9.04 0.05
C ALA A 132 0.07 -8.98 1.45
N GLY A 133 0.69 -7.86 1.79
CA GLY A 133 1.37 -7.67 3.06
C GLY A 133 0.44 -7.52 4.24
N VAL A 134 -0.67 -6.81 4.08
CA VAL A 134 -1.71 -6.72 5.11
C VAL A 134 -2.31 -8.11 5.36
N LYS A 135 -2.55 -8.92 4.31
CA LYS A 135 -2.94 -10.33 4.45
C LYS A 135 -1.92 -11.15 5.23
N GLU A 136 -0.62 -10.94 4.96
CA GLU A 136 0.47 -11.59 5.67
C GLU A 136 0.49 -11.21 7.16
N GLY A 137 0.45 -9.90 7.46
CA GLY A 137 0.47 -9.38 8.82
C GLY A 137 -0.76 -9.78 9.64
N ALA A 138 -1.94 -9.80 9.02
CA ALA A 138 -3.18 -10.20 9.67
C ALA A 138 -3.16 -11.63 10.24
N LYS A 139 -2.29 -12.52 9.74
CA LYS A 139 -2.13 -13.88 10.29
C LYS A 139 -1.75 -13.93 11.77
N TRP A 140 -1.11 -12.86 12.25
CA TRP A 140 -0.67 -12.74 13.63
C TRP A 140 -1.75 -12.15 14.53
N THR A 141 -2.96 -11.97 13.99
CA THR A 141 -4.13 -11.38 14.63
C THR A 141 -5.32 -12.33 14.48
N PRO A 142 -6.42 -12.14 15.25
CA PRO A 142 -7.66 -12.88 15.03
C PRO A 142 -8.42 -12.46 13.76
N VAL A 143 -8.01 -11.38 13.09
CA VAL A 143 -8.72 -10.84 11.92
C VAL A 143 -8.46 -11.71 10.70
N ASP A 144 -9.52 -12.27 10.14
CA ASP A 144 -9.48 -12.95 8.86
C ASP A 144 -9.54 -11.93 7.71
N PHE A 145 -8.37 -11.56 7.18
CA PHE A 145 -8.21 -10.55 6.13
C PHE A 145 -8.27 -11.14 4.69
N ARG A 146 -8.89 -12.31 4.53
CA ARG A 146 -9.16 -12.88 3.19
C ARG A 146 -10.29 -12.12 2.49
N ASN A 147 -10.56 -12.47 1.23
CA ASN A 147 -11.49 -11.71 0.39
C ASN A 147 -12.96 -11.83 0.90
N PRO A 148 -13.82 -10.82 0.67
CA PRO A 148 -13.49 -9.50 0.13
C PRO A 148 -12.69 -8.67 1.15
N CYS A 149 -11.77 -7.84 0.68
CA CYS A 149 -10.95 -7.02 1.56
C CYS A 149 -10.59 -5.68 0.91
N ILE A 150 -10.39 -4.68 1.76
CA ILE A 150 -9.97 -3.33 1.39
C ILE A 150 -8.63 -3.08 2.06
N SER A 151 -7.57 -2.99 1.29
CA SER A 151 -6.24 -2.64 1.79
C SER A 151 -5.88 -1.23 1.36
N ILE A 152 -5.48 -0.39 2.30
CA ILE A 152 -5.15 1.01 2.07
C ILE A 152 -3.73 1.25 2.60
N ASP A 153 -2.85 1.72 1.72
CA ASP A 153 -1.47 2.09 2.04
C ASP A 153 -1.32 3.60 2.11
N PHE A 154 -1.04 4.08 3.32
CA PHE A 154 -0.79 5.48 3.65
C PHE A 154 0.72 5.72 3.72
N GLY A 155 1.40 5.44 2.60
CA GLY A 155 2.78 5.85 2.35
C GLY A 155 2.87 7.36 2.12
N THR A 156 3.89 7.83 1.41
CA THR A 156 3.90 9.23 0.93
C THR A 156 2.79 9.43 -0.11
N THR A 157 2.68 8.50 -1.05
CA THR A 157 1.54 8.30 -1.95
C THR A 157 0.43 7.51 -1.27
N LEU A 158 -0.78 7.67 -1.80
CA LEU A 158 -1.89 6.78 -1.52
C LEU A 158 -1.83 5.61 -2.51
N ALA A 159 -1.83 4.39 -1.98
CA ALA A 159 -1.98 3.17 -2.76
C ALA A 159 -2.97 2.22 -2.07
N GLY A 160 -3.34 1.15 -2.75
CA GLY A 160 -4.20 0.14 -2.17
C GLY A 160 -5.12 -0.50 -3.18
N ARG A 161 -5.94 -1.43 -2.69
CA ARG A 161 -6.76 -2.30 -3.53
C ARG A 161 -8.03 -2.72 -2.79
N ILE A 162 -9.12 -2.83 -3.54
CA ILE A 162 -10.41 -3.36 -3.12
C ILE A 162 -10.66 -4.64 -3.90
N THR A 163 -10.96 -5.73 -3.20
CA THR A 163 -11.20 -7.04 -3.80
C THR A 163 -12.68 -7.42 -3.78
N SER A 164 -13.12 -8.10 -4.83
CA SER A 164 -14.48 -8.63 -4.92
C SER A 164 -14.73 -9.71 -3.89
N ASP A 165 -16.00 -9.94 -3.57
CA ASP A 165 -16.41 -11.19 -2.94
C ASP A 165 -16.24 -12.36 -3.93
N VAL A 166 -16.21 -13.58 -3.40
CA VAL A 166 -16.17 -14.83 -4.18
C VAL A 166 -17.18 -15.79 -3.58
N ALA A 167 -18.10 -16.30 -4.40
CA ALA A 167 -19.07 -17.26 -3.90
C ALA A 167 -18.36 -18.54 -3.39
N ARG A 168 -18.93 -19.16 -2.35
CA ARG A 168 -18.31 -20.35 -1.71
C ARG A 168 -18.17 -21.51 -2.68
N ASP A 169 -19.11 -21.64 -3.60
CA ASP A 169 -19.23 -22.66 -4.63
C ASP A 169 -18.64 -22.23 -5.99
N ASP A 170 -18.11 -21.01 -6.11
CA ASP A 170 -17.46 -20.56 -7.34
C ASP A 170 -16.34 -21.54 -7.72
N PRO A 171 -16.38 -22.12 -8.93
CA PRO A 171 -15.31 -22.95 -9.45
C PRO A 171 -13.97 -22.21 -9.41
N ASN A 172 -13.97 -20.91 -9.71
CA ASN A 172 -12.80 -20.04 -9.61
C ASN A 172 -12.71 -19.41 -8.20
N PRO A 173 -11.72 -19.81 -7.39
CA PRO A 173 -11.62 -19.34 -6.01
C PRO A 173 -10.91 -17.98 -5.87
N PHE A 174 -10.57 -17.30 -6.97
CA PHE A 174 -9.83 -16.05 -6.94
C PHE A 174 -10.79 -14.85 -6.95
N ALA A 175 -10.54 -13.90 -6.05
CA ALA A 175 -11.21 -12.60 -6.12
C ALA A 175 -10.64 -11.77 -7.27
N ARG A 176 -11.40 -10.77 -7.70
CA ARG A 176 -10.96 -9.77 -8.68
C ARG A 176 -10.67 -8.45 -7.97
N THR A 177 -9.80 -7.65 -8.55
CA THR A 177 -9.71 -6.23 -8.21
C THR A 177 -10.93 -5.50 -8.75
N ILE A 178 -11.66 -4.81 -7.87
CA ILE A 178 -12.84 -3.99 -8.23
C ILE A 178 -12.61 -2.50 -7.97
N GLY A 179 -11.52 -2.16 -7.27
CA GLY A 179 -11.09 -0.79 -7.10
C GLY A 179 -9.63 -0.68 -6.67
N ASN A 180 -9.03 0.47 -6.96
CA ASN A 180 -7.68 0.84 -6.54
C ASN A 180 -7.69 2.22 -5.91
N PHE A 181 -6.73 2.48 -5.03
CA PHE A 181 -6.51 3.80 -4.43
C PHE A 181 -5.30 4.48 -5.08
N CYS A 182 -5.36 5.80 -5.28
CA CYS A 182 -4.27 6.56 -5.88
C CYS A 182 -4.18 8.01 -5.36
N GLY A 183 -3.03 8.66 -5.61
CA GLY A 183 -2.80 10.07 -5.27
C GLY A 183 -1.86 10.24 -4.07
N ILE A 184 -2.13 11.23 -3.22
CA ILE A 184 -1.30 11.56 -2.06
C ILE A 184 -1.93 11.12 -0.75
N ALA A 185 -1.12 10.58 0.17
CA ALA A 185 -1.52 10.29 1.54
C ALA A 185 -0.58 11.01 2.51
N GLY A 186 0.59 10.46 2.78
CA GLY A 186 1.60 11.01 3.69
C GLY A 186 2.18 12.35 3.25
N ALA A 187 2.08 12.72 1.96
CA ALA A 187 2.47 14.07 1.53
C ALA A 187 1.61 15.18 2.18
N ILE A 188 0.38 14.89 2.60
CA ILE A 188 -0.49 15.86 3.30
C ILE A 188 0.06 16.20 4.69
N PRO A 189 0.28 15.24 5.61
CA PRO A 189 0.90 15.56 6.90
C PRO A 189 2.35 16.05 6.76
N ASP A 190 3.09 15.61 5.73
CA ASP A 190 4.42 16.16 5.43
C ASP A 190 4.32 17.68 5.12
N ALA A 191 3.39 18.11 4.28
CA ALA A 191 3.17 19.52 3.97
C ALA A 191 2.83 20.38 5.19
N ILE A 192 2.00 19.84 6.09
CA ILE A 192 1.64 20.50 7.36
C ILE A 192 2.91 20.73 8.20
N VAL A 193 3.76 19.72 8.38
CA VAL A 193 4.98 19.90 9.20
C VAL A 193 6.04 20.75 8.52
N GLN A 194 6.13 20.76 7.19
CA GLN A 194 7.09 21.59 6.46
C GLN A 194 6.92 23.08 6.75
N GLY A 195 5.67 23.53 6.94
CA GLY A 195 5.37 24.91 7.32
C GLY A 195 5.94 25.35 8.67
N THR A 196 6.24 24.42 9.57
CA THR A 196 6.77 24.73 10.91
C THR A 196 8.24 25.17 10.91
N GLY A 197 8.98 24.88 9.84
CA GLY A 197 10.42 25.09 9.78
C GLY A 197 11.27 24.13 10.66
N LEU A 198 10.65 23.12 11.29
CA LEU A 198 11.36 22.13 12.12
C LEU A 198 11.99 20.98 11.32
N VAL A 199 11.60 20.83 10.06
CA VAL A 199 12.08 19.78 9.16
C VAL A 199 12.84 20.41 7.98
N LYS A 200 13.58 19.59 7.22
CA LYS A 200 14.48 20.07 6.15
C LYS A 200 13.72 20.61 4.92
N GLY A 201 13.25 21.84 5.00
CA GLY A 201 12.56 22.54 3.90
C GLY A 201 11.46 21.68 3.29
N GLU A 202 11.34 21.71 1.96
CA GLU A 202 10.34 20.96 1.18
C GLU A 202 10.55 19.44 1.15
N LYS A 203 11.65 18.94 1.72
CA LYS A 203 12.00 17.50 1.76
C LYS A 203 11.74 16.86 3.13
N GLY A 204 11.44 17.67 4.13
CA GLY A 204 11.18 17.20 5.47
C GLY A 204 9.85 16.45 5.56
N THR A 205 9.81 15.40 6.36
CA THR A 205 8.63 14.56 6.53
C THR A 205 8.11 14.63 7.97
N ALA A 206 6.83 14.29 8.16
CA ALA A 206 6.26 14.12 9.49
C ALA A 206 6.98 13.03 10.30
N LEU A 207 7.58 12.05 9.61
CA LEU A 207 8.39 11.00 10.25
C LEU A 207 9.65 11.57 10.90
N ASP A 208 10.30 12.56 10.25
CA ASP A 208 11.50 13.20 10.80
C ASP A 208 11.22 13.92 12.13
N LEU A 209 9.97 14.38 12.32
CA LEU A 209 9.56 15.17 13.48
C LEU A 209 9.04 14.30 14.63
N PHE A 210 8.32 13.22 14.31
CA PHE A 210 7.60 12.41 15.30
C PHE A 210 8.20 11.02 15.51
N GLY A 211 9.05 10.53 14.60
CA GLY A 211 9.51 9.14 14.60
C GLY A 211 8.36 8.12 14.51
N ASP A 212 8.64 6.87 14.89
CA ASP A 212 7.65 5.78 14.93
C ASP A 212 6.79 5.79 16.20
N HIS A 213 7.15 6.61 17.18
CA HIS A 213 6.49 6.66 18.49
C HIS A 213 5.82 8.01 18.70
N SER A 214 4.49 8.02 18.90
CA SER A 214 3.79 9.26 19.25
C SER A 214 4.35 9.87 20.52
N ILE A 215 4.57 11.18 20.49
CA ILE A 215 4.70 11.99 21.69
C ILE A 215 3.33 11.95 22.40
N GLN A 216 3.21 11.12 23.43
CA GLN A 216 2.05 11.12 24.32
C GLN A 216 2.09 12.40 25.16
N SER A 217 1.62 13.51 24.59
CA SER A 217 1.30 14.68 25.39
C SER A 217 -0.14 14.54 25.90
N PRO A 218 -0.40 14.65 27.21
CA PRO A 218 -1.75 14.57 27.73
C PRO A 218 -2.56 15.79 27.24
N PHE A 219 -3.26 15.62 26.12
CA PHE A 219 -4.13 16.65 25.58
C PHE A 219 -5.45 16.66 26.36
N GLY A 220 -5.59 17.63 27.26
CA GLY A 220 -6.82 17.85 28.02
C GLY A 220 -7.97 18.31 27.12
N GLY A 221 -9.17 17.78 27.36
CA GLY A 221 -10.38 17.98 26.51
C GLY A 221 -10.84 19.43 26.26
N ARG A 222 -10.23 20.44 26.89
CA ARG A 222 -10.54 21.87 26.70
C ARG A 222 -10.14 22.46 25.33
N LYS A 223 -9.29 21.78 24.54
CA LYS A 223 -8.86 22.25 23.21
C LYS A 223 -9.53 21.55 22.02
N ARG A 224 -10.53 20.69 22.26
CA ARG A 224 -11.14 19.86 21.20
C ARG A 224 -11.75 20.68 20.06
N SER A 225 -12.42 21.79 20.37
CA SER A 225 -13.01 22.66 19.34
C SER A 225 -11.97 23.27 18.39
N ALA A 226 -10.83 23.71 18.91
CA ALA A 226 -9.74 24.26 18.10
C ALA A 226 -9.10 23.16 17.23
N VAL A 227 -8.97 21.94 17.76
CA VAL A 227 -8.47 20.80 16.99
C VAL A 227 -9.39 20.52 15.81
N ASP A 228 -10.69 20.41 16.07
CA ASP A 228 -11.68 20.12 15.03
C ASP A 228 -11.71 21.25 13.97
N GLU A 229 -11.60 22.52 14.37
CA GLU A 229 -11.48 23.66 13.44
C GLU A 229 -10.27 23.54 12.50
N TYR A 230 -9.07 23.26 13.03
CA TYR A 230 -7.88 23.08 12.19
C TYR A 230 -7.98 21.85 11.29
N VAL A 231 -8.59 20.76 11.78
CA VAL A 231 -8.85 19.56 10.97
C VAL A 231 -9.78 19.89 9.81
N GLU A 232 -10.88 20.61 10.05
CA GLU A 232 -11.78 21.04 8.97
C GLU A 232 -11.05 21.92 7.95
N ARG A 233 -10.30 22.93 8.40
CA ARG A 233 -9.50 23.81 7.53
C ARG A 233 -8.52 23.03 6.65
N CYS A 234 -7.82 22.04 7.19
CA CYS A 234 -6.96 21.17 6.36
C CYS A 234 -7.79 20.40 5.32
N HIS A 235 -8.96 19.89 5.71
CA HIS A 235 -9.82 19.10 4.82
C HIS A 235 -10.57 19.91 3.76
N GLU A 236 -10.65 21.24 3.89
CA GLU A 236 -11.12 22.14 2.82
C GLU A 236 -10.22 22.07 1.58
N HIS A 237 -8.94 21.76 1.76
CA HIS A 237 -7.97 21.59 0.68
C HIS A 237 -7.83 20.14 0.18
N VAL A 238 -8.31 19.16 0.95
CA VAL A 238 -8.17 17.74 0.62
C VAL A 238 -9.37 17.24 -0.17
N ASP A 239 -9.13 16.85 -1.43
CA ASP A 239 -10.10 16.25 -2.34
C ASP A 239 -10.01 14.71 -2.29
N ILE A 240 -11.11 14.06 -1.89
CA ILE A 240 -11.22 12.60 -1.85
C ILE A 240 -12.52 12.21 -2.54
N ARG A 241 -12.42 11.49 -3.66
CA ARG A 241 -13.55 11.10 -4.52
C ARG A 241 -13.17 9.97 -5.47
N ILE A 242 -14.14 9.49 -6.24
CA ILE A 242 -13.86 8.74 -7.46
C ILE A 242 -13.13 9.65 -8.45
N VAL A 243 -12.01 9.18 -8.98
CA VAL A 243 -11.20 9.92 -9.95
C VAL A 243 -12.02 10.12 -11.22
N PRO A 244 -12.22 11.37 -11.68
CA PRO A 244 -12.92 11.63 -12.93
C PRO A 244 -12.20 11.00 -14.13
N SER A 245 -12.96 10.49 -15.11
CA SER A 245 -12.43 9.73 -16.25
C SER A 245 -11.56 10.55 -17.20
N ASP A 246 -11.65 11.89 -17.15
CA ASP A 246 -10.85 12.82 -17.96
C ASP A 246 -9.47 13.13 -17.36
N ARG A 247 -9.14 12.54 -16.20
CA ARG A 247 -7.87 12.78 -15.52
C ARG A 247 -6.79 11.82 -16.01
N ALA A 248 -5.63 12.39 -16.33
CA ALA A 248 -4.37 11.66 -16.54
C ALA A 248 -3.51 11.59 -15.27
N ARG A 249 -3.82 12.41 -14.26
CA ARG A 249 -3.15 12.42 -12.95
C ARG A 249 -4.15 12.77 -11.85
N PHE A 250 -3.91 12.22 -10.66
CA PHE A 250 -4.61 12.59 -9.43
C PHE A 250 -3.62 12.59 -8.27
N GLY A 251 -3.51 13.68 -7.50
CA GLY A 251 -2.49 13.76 -6.45
C GLY A 251 -1.08 13.54 -7.00
N ARG A 252 -0.78 14.07 -8.19
CA ARG A 252 0.48 13.86 -8.95
C ARG A 252 0.73 12.44 -9.46
N VAL A 253 -0.06 11.44 -9.04
CA VAL A 253 0.09 10.05 -9.50
C VAL A 253 -0.55 9.89 -10.90
N PRO A 254 0.18 9.36 -11.89
CA PRO A 254 -0.38 9.05 -13.21
C PRO A 254 -1.46 7.97 -13.16
N VAL A 255 -2.53 8.20 -13.91
CA VAL A 255 -3.71 7.32 -13.99
C VAL A 255 -4.24 7.24 -15.41
N CYS A 256 -4.82 6.09 -15.77
CA CYS A 256 -5.66 5.91 -16.95
C CYS A 256 -7.12 5.76 -16.48
N ALA A 257 -7.72 6.87 -16.05
CA ALA A 257 -9.02 6.86 -15.37
C ALA A 257 -10.18 6.43 -16.29
N ASP A 258 -10.08 6.74 -17.59
CA ASP A 258 -10.96 6.25 -18.65
C ASP A 258 -10.92 4.71 -18.77
N VAL A 259 -9.73 4.14 -18.90
CA VAL A 259 -9.52 2.69 -19.02
C VAL A 259 -10.02 1.96 -17.77
N ALA A 260 -9.79 2.52 -16.59
CA ALA A 260 -10.30 1.96 -15.35
C ALA A 260 -11.84 1.94 -15.30
N ALA A 261 -12.49 3.04 -15.70
CA ALA A 261 -13.95 3.13 -15.76
C ALA A 261 -14.53 2.15 -16.79
N GLU A 262 -13.95 2.06 -17.99
CA GLU A 262 -14.35 1.09 -19.02
C GLU A 262 -14.19 -0.37 -18.56
N SER A 263 -13.20 -0.63 -17.71
CA SER A 263 -12.93 -1.95 -17.13
C SER A 263 -13.77 -2.26 -15.88
N GLY A 264 -14.65 -1.34 -15.45
CA GLY A 264 -15.47 -1.49 -14.26
C GLY A 264 -14.67 -1.48 -12.95
N ILE A 265 -13.51 -0.81 -12.94
CA ILE A 265 -12.64 -0.67 -11.76
C ILE A 265 -12.74 0.76 -11.25
N ALA A 266 -13.16 0.91 -9.98
CA ALA A 266 -13.23 2.20 -9.34
C ALA A 266 -11.84 2.71 -8.94
N LEU A 267 -11.44 3.89 -9.41
CA LEU A 267 -10.28 4.60 -8.88
C LEU A 267 -10.73 5.59 -7.82
N ILE A 268 -10.34 5.36 -6.56
CA ILE A 268 -10.60 6.30 -5.46
C ILE A 268 -9.32 7.10 -5.22
N GLY A 269 -9.40 8.40 -5.44
CA GLY A 269 -8.26 9.31 -5.36
C GLY A 269 -8.21 10.11 -4.07
N CYS A 270 -7.02 10.53 -3.67
CA CYS A 270 -6.78 11.61 -2.70
C CYS A 270 -5.82 12.67 -3.28
N ASP A 271 -6.23 13.94 -3.27
CA ASP A 271 -5.46 15.09 -3.75
C ASP A 271 -5.52 16.25 -2.75
N CYS A 272 -4.65 17.24 -2.92
CA CYS A 272 -4.66 18.52 -2.21
C CYS A 272 -4.72 19.64 -3.25
N GLY A 273 -5.94 20.13 -3.53
CA GLY A 273 -6.21 20.98 -4.70
C GLY A 273 -6.15 20.19 -6.01
N VAL A 274 -5.41 20.70 -7.00
CA VAL A 274 -5.17 20.04 -8.29
C VAL A 274 -3.71 19.61 -8.38
N ASN A 275 -3.45 18.31 -8.24
CA ASN A 275 -2.11 17.71 -8.22
C ASN A 275 -1.20 18.33 -7.15
N GLY A 276 -1.73 18.57 -5.96
CA GLY A 276 -1.00 19.15 -4.85
C GLY A 276 -0.82 20.67 -4.95
N SER A 277 -1.65 21.40 -5.72
CA SER A 277 -1.58 22.87 -5.82
C SER A 277 -1.79 23.57 -4.49
N ASP A 278 -2.57 22.96 -3.59
CA ASP A 278 -2.98 23.57 -2.32
C ASP A 278 -2.09 23.17 -1.15
N THR A 279 -1.08 22.34 -1.42
CA THR A 279 -0.05 21.93 -0.45
C THR A 279 0.56 23.11 0.33
N PRO A 280 0.85 24.28 -0.26
CA PRO A 280 1.35 25.44 0.49
C PRO A 280 0.41 25.93 1.60
N PHE A 281 -0.92 25.88 1.38
CA PHE A 281 -1.90 26.29 2.39
C PHE A 281 -1.89 25.37 3.61
N LEU A 282 -1.66 24.07 3.42
CA LEU A 282 -1.45 23.13 4.53
C LEU A 282 -0.23 23.50 5.37
N GLY A 283 0.85 23.96 4.72
CA GLY A 283 2.04 24.48 5.40
C GLY A 283 1.72 25.74 6.21
N GLU A 284 0.93 26.67 5.67
CA GLU A 284 0.51 27.87 6.40
C GLU A 284 -0.31 27.52 7.64
N ILE A 285 -1.23 26.56 7.53
CA ILE A 285 -2.01 26.04 8.66
C ILE A 285 -1.08 25.40 9.70
N GLY A 286 -0.14 24.56 9.27
CA GLY A 286 0.82 23.91 10.16
C GLY A 286 1.70 24.89 10.93
N ARG A 287 2.19 25.93 10.25
CA ARG A 287 2.91 27.06 10.87
C ARG A 287 2.07 27.74 11.94
N GLU A 288 0.83 28.08 11.61
CA GLU A 288 -0.09 28.76 12.52
C GLU A 288 -0.34 27.93 13.79
N ILE A 289 -0.62 26.63 13.65
CA ILE A 289 -0.85 25.72 14.77
C ILE A 289 0.39 25.68 15.67
N TYR A 290 1.58 25.53 15.07
CA TYR A 290 2.82 25.42 15.81
C TYR A 290 3.12 26.71 16.59
N GLU A 291 3.02 27.88 15.96
CA GLU A 291 3.29 29.17 16.60
C GLU A 291 2.30 29.50 17.72
N LYS A 292 1.00 29.18 17.54
CA LYS A 292 -0.05 29.51 18.53
C LYS A 292 -0.21 28.47 19.64
N HIS A 293 0.04 27.20 19.36
CA HIS A 293 -0.36 26.09 20.23
C HIS A 293 0.73 25.05 20.49
N GLY A 294 1.83 25.08 19.74
CA GLY A 294 2.98 24.21 19.90
C GLY A 294 2.78 22.78 19.38
N MET A 295 3.82 21.96 19.57
CA MET A 295 3.95 20.62 18.99
C MET A 295 2.81 19.66 19.31
N GLY A 296 2.32 19.62 20.55
CA GLY A 296 1.30 18.64 20.90
C GLY A 296 -0.04 18.90 20.18
N MET A 297 -0.37 20.16 19.88
CA MET A 297 -1.57 20.50 19.09
C MET A 297 -1.39 20.06 17.64
N LEU A 298 -0.21 20.31 17.09
CA LEU A 298 0.15 19.91 15.73
C LEU A 298 0.05 18.39 15.56
N THR A 299 0.58 17.61 16.50
CA THR A 299 0.49 16.14 16.48
C THR A 299 -0.97 15.67 16.50
N GLU A 300 -1.80 16.20 17.40
CA GLU A 300 -3.21 15.82 17.50
C GLU A 300 -4.02 16.19 16.24
N VAL A 301 -3.75 17.35 15.64
CA VAL A 301 -4.37 17.76 14.36
C VAL A 301 -3.93 16.82 13.24
N ILE A 302 -2.64 16.51 13.11
CA ILE A 302 -2.12 15.60 12.09
C ILE A 302 -2.75 14.21 12.21
N ASP A 303 -2.82 13.66 13.43
CA ASP A 303 -3.42 12.36 13.67
C ASP A 303 -4.89 12.33 13.22
N ARG A 304 -5.65 13.40 13.50
CA ARG A 304 -7.05 13.49 13.10
C ARG A 304 -7.26 13.78 11.62
N VAL A 305 -6.42 14.59 10.99
CA VAL A 305 -6.44 14.80 9.53
C VAL A 305 -6.24 13.46 8.83
N CYS A 306 -5.21 12.71 9.21
CA CYS A 306 -4.93 11.41 8.59
C CYS A 306 -6.05 10.39 8.84
N ALA A 307 -6.57 10.31 10.07
CA ALA A 307 -7.69 9.42 10.39
C ALA A 307 -8.96 9.79 9.61
N LYS A 308 -9.28 11.08 9.50
CA LYS A 308 -10.44 11.56 8.73
C LYS A 308 -10.25 11.34 7.23
N MET A 309 -9.03 11.44 6.69
CA MET A 309 -8.73 11.03 5.31
C MET A 309 -9.05 9.55 5.08
N ALA A 310 -8.54 8.67 5.95
CA ALA A 310 -8.83 7.23 5.88
C ALA A 310 -10.33 6.94 5.92
N LEU A 311 -11.06 7.60 6.82
CA LEU A 311 -12.51 7.46 6.94
C LEU A 311 -13.29 8.02 5.75
N ARG A 312 -12.82 9.10 5.11
CA ARG A 312 -13.39 9.63 3.86
C ARG A 312 -13.18 8.66 2.69
N LEU A 313 -12.00 8.03 2.58
CA LEU A 313 -11.73 6.99 1.58
C LEU A 313 -12.65 5.78 1.75
N ILE A 314 -12.84 5.32 2.98
CA ILE A 314 -13.81 4.25 3.30
C ILE A 314 -15.24 4.71 2.96
N GLY A 315 -15.58 5.98 3.23
CA GLY A 315 -16.87 6.56 2.88
C GLY A 315 -17.17 6.44 1.39
N VAL A 316 -16.25 6.90 0.53
CA VAL A 316 -16.38 6.76 -0.93
C VAL A 316 -16.52 5.30 -1.34
N ALA A 317 -15.72 4.39 -0.77
CA ALA A 317 -15.85 2.96 -1.08
C ALA A 317 -17.22 2.38 -0.67
N THR A 318 -17.74 2.81 0.48
CA THR A 318 -19.04 2.37 1.02
C THR A 318 -20.19 2.87 0.16
N GLU A 319 -20.18 4.15 -0.23
CA GLU A 319 -21.18 4.77 -1.10
C GLU A 319 -21.26 4.09 -2.48
N ASN A 320 -20.15 3.48 -2.93
CA ASN A 320 -20.07 2.73 -4.17
C ASN A 320 -20.32 1.21 -3.99
N GLY A 321 -20.79 0.78 -2.82
CA GLY A 321 -21.14 -0.63 -2.55
C GLY A 321 -19.94 -1.58 -2.51
N MET A 322 -18.73 -1.05 -2.28
CA MET A 322 -17.48 -1.82 -2.32
C MET A 322 -16.99 -2.32 -0.94
N VAL A 323 -17.78 -2.09 0.11
CA VAL A 323 -17.48 -2.53 1.49
C VAL A 323 -18.63 -3.42 1.97
N PRO A 324 -18.71 -4.68 1.51
CA PRO A 324 -19.76 -5.58 1.97
C PRO A 324 -19.56 -5.95 3.45
N PRO A 325 -20.62 -6.35 4.18
CA PRO A 325 -20.51 -6.63 5.63
C PRO A 325 -19.55 -7.77 5.99
N ASN A 326 -19.28 -8.68 5.06
CA ASN A 326 -18.32 -9.77 5.22
C ASN A 326 -16.87 -9.40 4.85
N SER A 327 -16.61 -8.14 4.47
CA SER A 327 -15.26 -7.66 4.14
C SER A 327 -14.45 -7.29 5.37
N SER A 328 -13.13 -7.20 5.20
CA SER A 328 -12.22 -6.65 6.22
C SER A 328 -11.48 -5.44 5.64
N ILE A 329 -11.14 -4.45 6.48
CA ILE A 329 -10.38 -3.25 6.10
C ILE A 329 -9.03 -3.26 6.80
N GLY A 330 -7.97 -3.03 6.04
CA GLY A 330 -6.62 -3.12 6.53
C GLY A 330 -5.78 -1.94 6.09
N PHE A 331 -4.97 -1.45 7.02
CA PHE A 331 -4.14 -0.27 6.84
C PHE A 331 -2.67 -0.62 6.97
N THR A 332 -1.85 -0.01 6.12
CA THR A 332 -0.40 0.02 6.22
C THR A 332 0.07 1.44 5.90
N GLY A 333 1.36 1.70 6.12
CA GLY A 333 1.97 2.98 5.84
C GLY A 333 1.87 3.96 7.00
N ARG A 334 2.94 4.73 7.19
CA ARG A 334 3.17 5.58 8.36
C ARG A 334 2.03 6.58 8.62
N ALA A 335 1.37 7.06 7.58
CA ALA A 335 0.31 8.05 7.73
C ALA A 335 -1.02 7.45 8.20
N ALA A 336 -1.19 6.12 8.28
CA ALA A 336 -2.38 5.50 8.89
C ALA A 336 -2.08 4.79 10.22
N ILE A 337 -0.87 4.24 10.40
CA ILE A 337 -0.58 3.33 11.52
C ILE A 337 0.18 3.96 12.70
N SER A 338 0.70 5.18 12.55
CA SER A 338 1.46 5.86 13.60
C SER A 338 0.58 6.70 14.54
N GLY A 339 1.03 6.86 15.78
CA GLY A 339 0.35 7.65 16.81
C GLY A 339 -1.06 7.17 17.13
N ARG A 340 -2.00 8.09 17.33
CA ARG A 340 -3.39 7.76 17.73
C ARG A 340 -4.32 7.52 16.55
N LYS A 341 -3.79 7.53 15.33
CA LYS A 341 -4.56 7.34 14.09
C LYS A 341 -5.34 6.02 14.09
N PRO A 342 -4.76 4.86 14.50
CA PRO A 342 -5.53 3.62 14.58
C PRO A 342 -6.73 3.71 15.51
N GLU A 343 -6.60 4.38 16.67
CA GLU A 343 -7.71 4.60 17.62
C GLU A 343 -8.84 5.42 16.97
N TYR A 344 -8.49 6.51 16.29
CA TYR A 344 -9.46 7.39 15.63
C TYR A 344 -10.13 6.74 14.42
N ILE A 345 -9.39 5.94 13.65
CA ILE A 345 -9.94 5.18 12.53
C ILE A 345 -10.92 4.11 13.05
N LEU A 346 -10.54 3.36 14.09
CA LEU A 346 -11.41 2.35 14.70
C LEU A 346 -12.70 2.98 15.25
N ALA A 347 -12.59 4.09 15.99
CA ALA A 347 -13.74 4.83 16.49
C ALA A 347 -14.64 5.28 15.32
N GLY A 348 -14.07 5.88 14.28
CA GLY A 348 -14.82 6.36 13.13
C GLY A 348 -15.50 5.25 12.31
N VAL A 349 -14.90 4.05 12.22
CA VAL A 349 -15.56 2.90 11.59
C VAL A 349 -16.68 2.36 12.47
N THR A 350 -16.49 2.35 13.79
CA THR A 350 -17.53 1.97 14.75
C THR A 350 -18.74 2.90 14.65
N ASP A 351 -18.52 4.22 14.64
CA ASP A 351 -19.57 5.24 14.53
C ASP A 351 -20.38 5.14 13.22
N ARG A 352 -19.75 4.63 12.15
CA ARG A 352 -20.39 4.38 10.85
C ARG A 352 -21.21 3.10 10.81
N ASN A 353 -21.15 2.27 11.85
CA ASN A 353 -21.81 0.96 11.93
C ASN A 353 -21.52 0.07 10.70
N LEU A 354 -20.27 0.08 10.20
CA LEU A 354 -19.90 -0.75 9.05
C LEU A 354 -19.87 -2.24 9.38
N TYR A 355 -19.61 -2.57 10.66
CA TYR A 355 -19.50 -3.94 11.16
C TYR A 355 -20.14 -4.05 12.55
N ASP A 356 -20.71 -5.22 12.84
CA ASP A 356 -21.23 -5.53 14.19
C ASP A 356 -20.11 -5.56 15.25
N ASN A 357 -18.94 -6.10 14.88
CA ASN A 357 -17.74 -6.07 15.71
C ASN A 357 -16.53 -5.59 14.89
N PRO A 358 -16.24 -4.28 14.88
CA PRO A 358 -15.13 -3.71 14.12
C PRO A 358 -13.76 -4.37 14.40
N ASN A 359 -13.52 -4.86 15.62
CA ASN A 359 -12.24 -5.51 15.98
C ASN A 359 -11.99 -6.83 15.21
N ASP A 360 -13.02 -7.47 14.66
CA ASP A 360 -12.89 -8.70 13.86
C ASP A 360 -12.67 -8.42 12.36
N HIS A 361 -12.63 -7.15 11.98
CA HIS A 361 -12.64 -6.68 10.59
C HIS A 361 -11.54 -5.66 10.29
N LEU A 362 -11.00 -4.97 11.30
CA LEU A 362 -9.95 -3.96 11.13
C LEU A 362 -8.57 -4.50 11.52
N VAL A 363 -7.59 -4.27 10.67
CA VAL A 363 -6.19 -4.60 10.96
C VAL A 363 -5.24 -3.46 10.56
N PHE A 364 -4.23 -3.21 11.39
CA PHE A 364 -3.17 -2.25 11.10
C PHE A 364 -1.86 -3.03 11.05
N VAL A 365 -1.14 -2.92 9.94
CA VAL A 365 0.05 -3.73 9.65
C VAL A 365 1.23 -2.82 9.34
N ASP A 366 2.35 -3.09 9.99
CA ASP A 366 3.64 -2.48 9.69
C ASP A 366 4.25 -3.06 8.42
N ASP A 367 4.96 -2.23 7.65
CA ASP A 367 5.74 -2.63 6.49
C ASP A 367 4.98 -3.52 5.47
N GLY A 368 3.72 -3.18 5.19
CA GLY A 368 2.86 -3.93 4.26
C GLY A 368 3.53 -4.17 2.90
N LEU A 369 4.26 -3.20 2.34
CA LEU A 369 4.96 -3.41 1.06
C LEU A 369 6.06 -4.47 1.14
N ALA A 370 6.89 -4.47 2.19
CA ALA A 370 7.96 -5.44 2.35
C ALA A 370 7.41 -6.85 2.61
N ARG A 371 6.39 -6.96 3.49
CA ARG A 371 5.65 -8.21 3.72
C ARG A 371 4.98 -8.72 2.44
N GLY A 372 4.41 -7.79 1.67
CA GLY A 372 3.79 -8.04 0.38
C GLY A 372 4.77 -8.62 -0.63
N ALA A 373 5.96 -8.03 -0.75
CA ALA A 373 7.02 -8.51 -1.64
C ALA A 373 7.47 -9.93 -1.27
N ALA A 374 7.63 -10.21 0.03
CA ALA A 374 7.92 -11.56 0.52
C ALA A 374 6.79 -12.55 0.17
N LEU A 375 5.52 -12.15 0.33
CA LEU A 375 4.38 -12.98 -0.05
C LEU A 375 4.27 -13.17 -1.56
N MET A 376 4.56 -12.16 -2.37
CA MET A 376 4.59 -12.25 -3.83
C MET A 376 5.63 -13.29 -4.27
N GLY A 377 6.84 -13.24 -3.71
CA GLY A 377 7.87 -14.24 -3.98
C GLY A 377 7.41 -15.65 -3.62
N ARG A 378 6.71 -15.81 -2.49
CA ARG A 378 6.07 -17.09 -2.15
C ARG A 378 5.00 -17.52 -3.15
N CYS A 379 4.17 -16.61 -3.66
CA CYS A 379 3.15 -16.92 -4.66
C CYS A 379 3.78 -17.36 -5.99
N MET A 380 4.81 -16.66 -6.47
CA MET A 380 5.56 -17.01 -7.70
C MET A 380 6.22 -18.39 -7.61
N ASN A 381 6.66 -18.77 -6.40
CA ASN A 381 7.30 -20.06 -6.13
C ASN A 381 6.29 -21.14 -5.66
N SER A 382 4.98 -20.85 -5.72
CA SER A 382 3.90 -21.73 -5.26
C SER A 382 4.08 -22.27 -3.83
N LEU A 383 4.67 -21.45 -2.94
CA LEU A 383 4.92 -21.80 -1.54
C LEU A 383 3.66 -21.53 -0.69
N GLY A 384 3.06 -22.59 -0.14
CA GLY A 384 1.76 -22.51 0.54
C GLY A 384 1.72 -23.22 1.88
N LYS A 385 0.81 -22.77 2.77
CA LYS A 385 0.49 -23.46 4.03
C LYS A 385 -1.02 -23.73 4.07
N PRO A 386 -1.51 -24.89 3.58
CA PRO A 386 -2.95 -25.16 3.48
C PRO A 386 -3.73 -25.05 4.79
N LYS A 387 -3.07 -25.32 5.92
CA LYS A 387 -3.67 -25.19 7.27
C LYS A 387 -3.83 -23.73 7.74
N ALA A 388 -3.22 -22.77 7.05
CA ALA A 388 -3.30 -21.33 7.36
C ALA A 388 -3.25 -20.51 6.06
N PRO A 389 -4.31 -20.59 5.23
CA PRO A 389 -4.34 -19.99 3.90
C PRO A 389 -4.40 -18.45 3.95
N LEU A 390 -3.79 -17.81 2.97
CA LEU A 390 -3.83 -16.35 2.76
C LEU A 390 -4.81 -15.92 1.67
N GLY A 391 -5.04 -16.80 0.70
CA GLY A 391 -6.01 -16.59 -0.35
C GLY A 391 -7.32 -17.30 -0.03
N GLY A 392 -8.35 -16.97 -0.81
CA GLY A 392 -9.71 -17.45 -0.63
C GLY A 392 -10.58 -16.43 0.07
N VAL A 393 -11.66 -16.92 0.69
CA VAL A 393 -12.70 -16.08 1.28
C VAL A 393 -12.65 -16.11 2.79
N ARG A 394 -13.07 -14.99 3.41
CA ARG A 394 -13.23 -14.87 4.85
C ARG A 394 -14.16 -15.96 5.39
N GLY A 395 -13.75 -16.59 6.50
CA GLY A 395 -14.44 -17.73 7.11
C GLY A 395 -14.42 -19.02 6.27
N GLY A 396 -13.77 -19.03 5.10
CA GLY A 396 -13.72 -20.18 4.20
C GLY A 396 -12.57 -21.15 4.48
N GLY A 397 -12.61 -22.31 3.83
CA GLY A 397 -11.51 -23.27 3.81
C GLY A 397 -10.38 -22.88 2.85
N CYS A 398 -9.32 -23.70 2.82
CA CYS A 398 -8.24 -23.54 1.85
C CYS A 398 -8.72 -23.74 0.41
N ILE A 399 -8.27 -22.89 -0.52
CA ILE A 399 -8.65 -22.94 -1.93
C ILE A 399 -7.74 -23.83 -2.79
N MET A 400 -6.75 -24.50 -2.21
CA MET A 400 -5.74 -25.26 -2.98
C MET A 400 -6.35 -26.37 -3.84
N SER A 401 -7.34 -27.10 -3.33
CA SER A 401 -8.01 -28.15 -4.11
C SER A 401 -8.72 -27.60 -5.36
N ARG A 402 -9.36 -26.43 -5.25
CA ARG A 402 -9.98 -25.73 -6.39
C ARG A 402 -8.91 -25.24 -7.37
N ARG A 403 -7.81 -24.67 -6.87
CA ARG A 403 -6.68 -24.24 -7.71
C ARG A 403 -6.08 -25.38 -8.52
N ILE A 404 -5.89 -26.55 -7.92
CA ILE A 404 -5.38 -27.75 -8.62
C ILE A 404 -6.34 -28.22 -9.71
N LYS A 405 -7.66 -28.06 -9.51
CA LYS A 405 -8.66 -28.43 -10.53
C LYS A 405 -8.66 -27.49 -11.73
N ILE A 406 -8.34 -26.21 -11.55
CA ILE A 406 -8.29 -25.20 -12.64
C ILE A 406 -6.92 -25.21 -13.34
N GLY A 407 -5.85 -25.53 -12.61
CA GLY A 407 -4.49 -25.63 -13.16
C GLY A 407 -4.21 -26.94 -13.90
N LYS A 408 -5.18 -27.85 -13.94
CA LYS A 408 -5.25 -28.99 -14.86
C LYS A 408 -6.17 -28.61 -16.00
#